data_AF-A0AAW2NXP3-F1
#
_entry.id   AF-A0AAW2NXP3-F1
#
_cell.length_a   1.000
_cell.length_b   1.000
_cell.length_c   1.000
_cell.angle_alpha   90.00
_cell.angle_beta   90.00
_cell.angle_gamma   90.00
#
_symmetry.space_group_name_H-M   'P 1'
#
loop_
_entity.id
_entity.type
_entity.pdbx_description
1 polymer ?
#
loop_
_entity_poly.entity_id
_entity_poly.type
_entity_poly.pdbx_seq_one_letter_code
_entity_poly.pdbx_strand_id
1 'polypeptide(L)'
;MNVSLEFIWRTFQQNTPSDRKTLQKVSLFVDDMDWSAYTANDQIHVSARYIEGYSSDVKREFTGILYHEMSHVWQWSGNGQAPGGLIEGIADSVRLKAG
;
A
#
# COMPACT_ATOMS: atom_id res chain seq x y z
N MET A 1 12.40 14.51 0.48
CA MET A 1 11.79 13.33 -0.17
C MET A 1 10.83 12.69 0.82
N ASN A 2 9.77 12.04 0.33
CA ASN A 2 8.72 11.47 1.19
C ASN A 2 9.23 10.13 1.77
N VAL A 3 9.40 10.07 3.09
CA VAL A 3 10.07 8.93 3.79
C VAL A 3 9.41 7.58 3.52
N SER A 4 8.09 7.55 3.31
CA SER A 4 7.34 6.33 3.02
C SER A 4 7.62 5.76 1.63
N LEU A 5 7.75 6.62 0.60
CA LEU A 5 8.07 6.19 -0.76
C LEU A 5 9.49 5.63 -0.85
N GLU A 6 10.46 6.28 -0.20
CA GLU A 6 11.84 5.78 -0.16
C GLU A 6 11.92 4.40 0.49
N PHE A 7 11.17 4.18 1.56
CA PHE A 7 11.13 2.89 2.25
C PHE A 7 10.65 1.76 1.32
N ILE A 8 9.56 1.98 0.59
CA ILE A 8 9.00 1.00 -0.35
C ILE A 8 9.97 0.75 -1.51
N TRP A 9 10.50 1.81 -2.13
CA TRP A 9 11.46 1.65 -3.23
C TRP A 9 12.72 0.90 -2.80
N ARG A 10 13.25 1.19 -1.61
CA ARG A 10 14.39 0.44 -1.07
C ARG A 10 14.03 -1.03 -0.80
N THR A 11 12.83 -1.28 -0.27
CA THR A 11 12.36 -2.65 0.01
C THR A 11 12.25 -3.48 -1.27
N PHE A 12 11.79 -2.88 -2.38
CA PHE A 12 11.70 -3.53 -3.69
C PHE A 12 12.94 -3.39 -4.56
N GLN A 13 14.01 -2.76 -4.05
CA GLN A 13 15.23 -2.48 -4.80
C GLN A 13 15.00 -1.65 -6.07
N GLN A 14 13.98 -0.80 -6.08
CA GLN A 14 13.64 0.14 -7.16
C GLN A 14 14.49 1.42 -7.07
N ASN A 15 15.80 1.24 -7.18
CA ASN A 15 16.79 2.26 -6.83
C ASN A 15 16.90 3.37 -7.89
N THR A 16 16.56 3.08 -9.14
CA THR A 16 16.63 4.03 -10.25
C THR A 16 15.24 4.36 -10.79
N PRO A 17 15.07 5.48 -11.52
CA PRO A 17 13.81 5.80 -12.19
C PRO A 17 13.34 4.70 -13.15
N SER A 18 14.25 3.94 -13.79
CA SER A 18 13.91 2.85 -14.70
C SER A 18 13.37 1.60 -14.01
N ASP A 19 13.62 1.41 -12.71
CA ASP A 19 13.10 0.26 -11.94
C ASP A 19 11.65 0.48 -11.48
N ARG A 20 11.18 1.73 -11.58
CA ARG A 20 9.92 2.21 -11.01
C ARG A 20 8.84 2.29 -12.08
N LYS A 21 7.59 2.13 -11.67
CA LYS A 21 6.45 2.49 -12.52
C LYS A 21 6.46 4.00 -12.80
N THR A 22 6.08 4.39 -14.01
CA THR A 22 5.91 5.81 -14.36
C THR A 22 4.59 6.32 -13.77
N LEU A 23 4.64 6.85 -12.55
CA LEU A 23 3.50 7.41 -11.83
C LEU A 23 3.82 8.82 -11.34
N GLN A 24 2.92 9.77 -11.57
CA GLN A 24 3.07 11.16 -11.12
C GLN A 24 2.28 11.48 -9.85
N LYS A 25 1.22 10.70 -9.58
CA LYS A 25 0.29 10.91 -8.48
C LYS A 25 -0.16 9.56 -7.94
N VAL A 26 -0.44 9.53 -6.64
CA VAL A 26 -1.26 8.50 -5.99
C VAL A 26 -2.41 9.22 -5.30
N SER A 27 -3.63 8.75 -5.49
CA SER A 27 -4.82 9.34 -4.87
C SER A 27 -5.27 8.49 -3.69
N LEU A 28 -5.69 9.12 -2.60
CA LEU A 28 -6.23 8.44 -1.42
C LEU A 28 -7.70 8.86 -1.24
N PHE A 29 -8.57 7.87 -1.12
CA PHE A 29 -10.00 8.04 -0.88
C PHE A 29 -10.39 7.37 0.44
N VAL A 30 -11.35 7.97 1.13
CA VAL A 30 -11.99 7.38 2.29
C VAL A 30 -13.45 7.13 1.91
N ASP A 31 -13.81 5.87 1.79
CA ASP A 31 -15.09 5.43 1.25
C ASP A 31 -15.96 4.75 2.31
N ASP A 32 -17.28 4.81 2.15
CA ASP A 32 -18.20 3.97 2.92
C ASP A 32 -18.29 2.58 2.30
N MET A 33 -17.54 1.60 2.85
CA MET A 33 -17.39 0.26 2.26
C MET A 33 -17.12 -0.83 3.30
N ASP A 34 -17.36 -2.10 2.94
CA ASP A 34 -17.26 -3.24 3.87
C ASP A 34 -15.83 -3.76 4.09
N TRP A 35 -14.96 -3.72 3.06
CA TRP A 35 -13.56 -4.15 3.19
C TRP A 35 -12.71 -3.09 3.87
N SER A 36 -11.57 -3.45 4.48
CA SER A 36 -10.71 -2.48 5.19
C SER A 36 -10.09 -1.46 4.25
N ALA A 37 -9.49 -1.92 3.15
CA ALA A 37 -8.90 -1.09 2.11
C ALA A 37 -8.71 -1.90 0.81
N TYR A 38 -8.42 -1.20 -0.28
CA TYR A 38 -7.89 -1.81 -1.51
C TYR A 38 -7.14 -0.79 -2.35
N THR A 39 -6.31 -1.31 -3.27
CA THR A 39 -5.60 -0.54 -4.27
C THR A 39 -6.11 -0.86 -5.68
N ALA A 40 -6.41 0.18 -6.45
CA ALA A 40 -6.73 0.09 -7.86
C ALA A 40 -5.83 1.04 -8.66
N ASN A 41 -4.83 0.48 -9.35
CA ASN A 41 -3.80 1.24 -10.07
C ASN A 41 -3.03 2.22 -9.15
N ASP A 42 -3.28 3.52 -9.30
CA ASP A 42 -2.69 4.62 -8.54
C ASP A 42 -3.64 5.16 -7.44
N GLN A 43 -4.70 4.43 -7.14
CA GLN A 43 -5.72 4.83 -6.17
C GLN A 43 -5.72 3.87 -4.99
N ILE A 44 -5.68 4.46 -3.79
CA ILE A 44 -5.83 3.77 -2.52
C ILE A 44 -7.18 4.16 -1.96
N HIS A 45 -7.98 3.17 -1.59
CA HIS A 45 -9.28 3.34 -0.97
C HIS A 45 -9.26 2.73 0.41
N VAL A 46 -9.64 3.49 1.44
CA VAL A 46 -9.71 3.03 2.84
C VAL A 46 -11.13 3.19 3.36
N SER A 47 -11.62 2.21 4.10
CA SER A 47 -12.98 2.23 4.63
C SER A 47 -13.15 3.16 5.82
N ALA A 48 -14.13 4.05 5.73
CA ALA A 48 -14.64 4.84 6.84
C ALA A 48 -15.21 3.94 7.96
N ARG A 49 -15.95 2.88 7.60
CA ARG A 49 -16.52 1.91 8.57
C ARG A 49 -15.43 1.19 9.34
N TYR A 50 -14.36 0.77 8.64
CA TYR A 50 -13.23 0.10 9.27
C TYR A 50 -12.50 1.02 10.24
N ILE A 51 -12.24 2.27 9.84
CA ILE A 51 -11.59 3.28 10.69
C ILE A 51 -12.45 3.57 11.94
N GLU A 52 -13.76 3.76 11.77
CA GLU A 52 -14.70 3.99 12.88
C GLU A 52 -14.72 2.81 13.87
N GLY A 53 -14.76 1.59 13.36
CA GLY A 53 -14.87 0.38 14.17
C GLY A 53 -13.56 -0.05 14.84
N TYR A 54 -12.42 0.54 14.49
CA TYR A 54 -11.12 0.14 15.02
C TYR A 54 -10.88 0.72 16.42
N SER A 55 -10.76 -0.15 17.42
CA SER A 55 -10.76 0.24 18.84
C SER A 55 -9.37 0.47 19.46
N SER A 56 -8.30 0.18 18.72
CA SER A 56 -6.92 0.32 19.19
C SER A 56 -6.27 1.60 18.63
N ASP A 57 -4.96 1.63 18.44
CA ASP A 57 -4.25 2.76 17.84
C ASP A 57 -4.60 2.90 16.34
N VAL A 58 -5.69 3.63 16.08
CA VAL A 58 -6.20 3.92 14.73
C VAL A 58 -5.14 4.59 13.86
N LYS A 59 -4.32 5.47 14.45
CA LYS A 59 -3.27 6.16 13.68
C LYS A 59 -2.23 5.17 13.19
N ARG A 60 -1.80 4.25 14.04
CA ARG A 60 -0.87 3.17 13.66
C ARG A 60 -1.50 2.23 12.65
N GLU A 61 -2.75 1.82 12.85
CA GLU A 61 -3.46 0.95 11.90
C GLU A 61 -3.58 1.58 10.52
N PHE A 62 -4.08 2.81 10.45
CA PHE A 62 -4.22 3.55 9.21
C PHE A 62 -2.87 3.75 8.51
N THR A 63 -1.82 4.03 9.28
CA THR A 63 -0.46 4.12 8.75
C THR A 63 -0.02 2.79 8.13
N GLY A 64 -0.27 1.66 8.81
CA GLY A 64 0.02 0.33 8.32
C GLY A 64 -0.75 -0.03 7.04
N ILE A 65 -2.04 0.29 6.98
CA ILE A 65 -2.87 0.15 5.77
C ILE A 65 -2.27 0.95 4.62
N LEU A 66 -1.88 2.21 4.85
CA LEU A 66 -1.27 3.02 3.80
C LEU A 66 0.04 2.42 3.27
N TYR A 67 0.87 1.82 4.11
CA TYR A 67 2.09 1.12 3.65
C TYR A 67 1.77 -0.15 2.86
N HIS A 68 0.76 -0.91 3.28
CA HIS A 68 0.26 -2.09 2.56
C HIS A 68 -0.21 -1.70 1.16
N GLU A 69 -1.15 -0.77 1.07
CA GLU A 69 -1.76 -0.35 -0.19
C GLU A 69 -0.77 0.37 -1.11
N MET A 70 0.10 1.23 -0.56
CA MET A 70 1.16 1.86 -1.34
C MET A 70 2.15 0.81 -1.90
N SER A 71 2.34 -0.33 -1.23
CA SER A 71 3.13 -1.44 -1.78
C SER A 71 2.50 -1.98 -3.05
N HIS A 72 1.18 -2.14 -3.08
CA HIS A 72 0.47 -2.57 -4.29
C HIS A 72 0.60 -1.57 -5.45
N VAL A 73 0.63 -0.27 -5.16
CA VAL A 73 0.88 0.76 -6.18
C VAL A 73 2.25 0.54 -6.85
N TRP A 74 3.31 0.23 -6.09
CA TRP A 74 4.68 0.18 -6.62
C TRP A 74 5.18 -1.21 -7.02
N GLN A 75 4.63 -2.28 -6.46
CA GLN A 75 5.06 -3.65 -6.75
C GLN A 75 4.82 -4.01 -8.23
N TRP A 76 5.73 -4.79 -8.80
CA TRP A 76 5.49 -5.47 -10.08
C TRP A 76 4.85 -6.83 -9.79
N SER A 77 3.52 -6.94 -9.89
CA SER A 77 2.73 -8.14 -9.56
C SER A 77 2.91 -9.31 -10.55
N GLY A 78 4.15 -9.60 -10.95
CA GLY A 78 4.48 -10.63 -11.94
C GLY A 78 3.77 -10.43 -13.28
N ASN A 79 3.60 -9.18 -13.72
CA ASN A 79 2.79 -8.83 -14.90
C ASN A 79 1.34 -9.37 -14.83
N GLY A 80 0.74 -9.37 -13.63
CA GLY A 80 -0.60 -9.89 -13.37
C GLY A 80 -0.69 -11.41 -13.23
N GLN A 81 0.44 -12.12 -13.20
CA GLN A 81 0.50 -13.59 -13.10
C GLN A 81 0.91 -14.09 -11.71
N ALA A 82 1.38 -13.21 -10.83
CA ALA A 82 1.77 -13.61 -9.49
C ALA A 82 0.54 -14.07 -8.69
N PRO A 83 0.64 -15.14 -7.88
CA PRO A 83 -0.45 -15.57 -7.01
C PRO A 83 -0.84 -14.48 -6.02
N GLY A 84 -2.14 -14.32 -5.75
CA GLY A 84 -2.65 -13.29 -4.82
C GLY A 84 -2.00 -13.35 -3.44
N GLY A 85 -1.83 -14.53 -2.86
CA GLY A 85 -1.17 -14.67 -1.57
C GLY A 85 0.30 -14.20 -1.54
N LEU A 86 1.02 -14.30 -2.67
CA LEU A 86 2.38 -13.75 -2.76
C LEU A 86 2.34 -12.21 -2.83
N ILE A 87 1.38 -11.67 -3.57
CA ILE A 87 1.17 -10.23 -3.70
C ILE A 87 0.83 -9.60 -2.33
N GLU A 88 -0.18 -10.15 -1.64
CA GLU A 88 -0.60 -9.68 -0.32
C GLU A 88 0.52 -9.87 0.71
N GLY A 89 1.18 -11.03 0.72
CA GLY A 89 2.24 -11.31 1.69
C GLY A 89 3.45 -10.38 1.57
N ILE A 90 3.77 -9.89 0.36
CA ILE A 90 4.79 -8.86 0.17
C ILE A 90 4.33 -7.53 0.79
N ALA A 91 3.10 -7.11 0.53
CA ALA A 91 2.54 -5.87 1.08
C ALA A 91 2.44 -5.91 2.63
N ASP A 92 2.02 -7.03 3.20
CA ASP A 92 2.03 -7.27 4.64
C ASP A 92 3.44 -7.17 5.22
N SER A 93 4.45 -7.74 4.53
CA SER A 93 5.84 -7.64 4.97
C SER A 93 6.34 -6.20 4.97
N VAL A 94 5.91 -5.35 4.03
CA VAL A 94 6.27 -3.93 4.00
C VAL A 94 5.60 -3.20 5.18
N ARG A 95 4.30 -3.39 5.38
CA ARG A 95 3.54 -2.86 6.52
C ARG A 95 4.22 -3.16 7.85
N LEU A 96 4.59 -4.42 8.08
CA LEU A 96 5.23 -4.86 9.34
C LEU A 96 6.63 -4.29 9.55
N LYS A 97 7.39 -4.04 8.48
CA LYS A 97 8.74 -3.45 8.57
C LYS A 97 8.71 -1.92 8.72
N ALA A 98 7.66 -1.26 8.26
CA ALA A 98 7.53 0.20 8.33
C ALA A 98 7.20 0.71 9.74
N GLY A 99 6.53 -0.11 10.57
CA GLY A 99 6.21 0.17 11.98
C GLY A 99 4.74 0.37 12.27
#